data_AF-A0A536RGP3-F1
#
_entry.id   AF-A0A536RGP3-F1
#
_cell.length_a   1.000
_cell.length_b   1.000
_cell.length_c   1.000
_cell.angle_alpha   90.00
_cell.angle_beta   90.00
_cell.angle_gamma   90.00
#
_symmetry.space_group_name_H-M   'P 1'
#
loop_
_entity.id
_entity.type
_entity.pdbx_description
1 polymer ?
#
loop_
_entity_poly.entity_id
_entity_poly.type
_entity_poly.pdbx_seq_one_letter_code
_entity_poly.pdbx_strand_id
1 'polypeptide(L)'
;MIELTWQVAVFIAFRVASALPTLRWPFAGALIALVADFADLFLMDAIGGISDYQRLDKLCDLAYIGAFLVVAARWSGLERVIALVLFAYRMVGEVAFELTGERALLLLFPNVFEFWFVAVAARRHYRPERALTLGQASVALVILLVGKEAQEYFLHVDRFLDQFSAMGALQGVWHTIGGR
;
A
#
# COMPACT_ATOMS: atom_id res chain seq x y z
N MET A 1 -3.89 -25.33 5.42
CA MET A 1 -4.60 -24.99 4.17
C MET A 1 -5.55 -23.89 4.52
N ILE A 2 -5.63 -22.81 3.74
CA ILE A 2 -6.58 -21.72 4.03
C ILE A 2 -7.99 -22.30 3.88
N GLU A 3 -8.74 -22.37 4.98
CA GLU A 3 -10.15 -22.75 4.89
C GLU A 3 -10.93 -21.62 4.22
N LEU A 4 -11.63 -21.94 3.13
CA LEU A 4 -12.38 -20.95 2.36
C LEU A 4 -13.70 -20.64 3.07
N THR A 5 -13.62 -19.82 4.12
CA THR A 5 -14.80 -19.27 4.81
C THR A 5 -15.35 -18.06 4.05
N TRP A 6 -16.60 -17.67 4.32
CA TRP A 6 -17.20 -16.49 3.68
C TRP A 6 -16.43 -15.19 3.99
N GLN A 7 -15.82 -15.07 5.19
CA GLN A 7 -14.96 -13.94 5.57
C GLN A 7 -13.74 -13.83 4.66
N VAL A 8 -13.08 -14.96 4.36
CA VAL A 8 -11.94 -15.04 3.45
C VAL A 8 -12.34 -14.60 2.05
N ALA A 9 -13.50 -15.06 1.57
CA ALA A 9 -14.00 -14.67 0.26
C ALA A 9 -14.31 -13.15 0.18
N VAL A 10 -14.94 -12.58 1.21
CA VAL A 10 -15.23 -11.14 1.28
C VAL A 10 -13.93 -10.32 1.31
N PHE A 11 -12.95 -10.74 2.11
CA PHE A 11 -11.66 -10.06 2.20
C PHE A 11 -10.89 -10.07 0.87
N ILE A 12 -10.78 -11.23 0.23
CA ILE A 12 -10.15 -11.36 -1.09
C ILE A 12 -10.91 -10.50 -2.11
N ALA A 13 -12.23 -10.56 -2.13
CA ALA A 13 -13.05 -9.78 -3.06
C ALA A 13 -12.83 -8.28 -2.86
N PHE A 14 -12.77 -7.80 -1.62
CA PHE A 14 -12.47 -6.41 -1.28
C PHE A 14 -11.08 -5.99 -1.80
N ARG A 15 -10.04 -6.76 -1.47
CA ARG A 15 -8.66 -6.49 -1.92
C ARG A 15 -8.54 -6.49 -3.43
N VAL A 16 -9.08 -7.50 -4.10
CA VAL A 16 -9.07 -7.58 -5.57
C VAL A 16 -9.85 -6.44 -6.20
N ALA A 17 -11.05 -6.12 -5.70
CA ALA A 17 -11.86 -5.03 -6.21
C ALA A 17 -11.18 -3.66 -6.04
N SER A 18 -10.40 -3.47 -4.98
CA SER A 18 -9.62 -2.24 -4.76
C SER A 18 -8.40 -2.13 -5.69
N ALA A 19 -7.77 -3.25 -6.03
CA ALA A 19 -6.56 -3.27 -6.86
C ALA A 19 -6.86 -3.18 -8.37
N LEU A 20 -7.96 -3.79 -8.83
CA LEU A 20 -8.33 -3.87 -10.25
C LEU A 20 -8.44 -2.52 -10.98
N PRO A 21 -9.01 -1.45 -10.39
CA PRO A 21 -9.07 -0.13 -11.02
C PRO A 21 -7.71 0.40 -11.47
N THR A 22 -6.62 0.01 -10.79
CA THR A 22 -5.24 0.44 -11.12
C THR A 22 -4.85 0.03 -12.54
N LEU A 23 -5.35 -1.11 -13.03
CA LEU A 23 -5.03 -1.60 -14.37
C LEU A 23 -5.56 -0.69 -15.48
N ARG A 24 -6.64 0.05 -15.20
CA ARG A 24 -7.32 0.93 -16.17
C ARG A 24 -7.07 2.42 -15.91
N TRP A 25 -7.02 2.81 -14.65
CA TRP A 25 -6.76 4.16 -14.17
C TRP A 25 -5.65 4.12 -13.10
N PRO A 26 -4.36 4.15 -13.51
CA PRO A 26 -3.24 3.90 -12.61
C PRO A 26 -3.23 4.79 -11.35
N PHE A 27 -3.54 6.07 -11.50
CA PHE A 27 -3.51 7.01 -10.38
C PHE A 27 -4.71 6.83 -9.44
N ALA A 28 -5.94 6.84 -9.98
CA ALA A 28 -7.14 6.67 -9.18
C ALA A 28 -7.19 5.29 -8.51
N GLY A 29 -6.79 4.23 -9.23
CA GLY A 29 -6.75 2.88 -8.68
C GLY A 29 -5.71 2.71 -7.58
N ALA A 30 -4.52 3.32 -7.71
CA ALA A 30 -3.53 3.28 -6.65
C ALA A 30 -4.01 4.00 -5.39
N LEU A 31 -4.72 5.13 -5.54
CA LEU A 31 -5.31 5.82 -4.40
C LEU A 31 -6.41 4.99 -3.72
N ILE A 32 -7.27 4.35 -4.52
CA ILE A 32 -8.32 3.45 -4.00
C ILE A 32 -7.70 2.30 -3.22
N ALA A 33 -6.65 1.68 -3.76
CA ALA A 33 -6.00 0.55 -3.12
C ALA A 33 -5.28 0.96 -1.82
N LEU A 34 -4.64 2.13 -1.79
CA LEU A 34 -4.02 2.66 -0.58
C LEU A 34 -5.08 2.93 0.52
N VAL A 35 -6.22 3.51 0.14
CA VAL A 35 -7.33 3.72 1.09
C VAL A 35 -7.94 2.39 1.54
N ALA A 36 -8.04 1.41 0.64
CA ALA A 36 -8.52 0.09 0.98
C ALA A 36 -7.60 -0.62 1.98
N ASP A 37 -6.28 -0.45 1.86
CA ASP A 37 -5.29 -0.98 2.80
C ASP A 37 -5.49 -0.45 4.22
N PHE A 38 -5.86 0.83 4.38
CA PHE A 38 -6.27 1.36 5.69
C PHE A 38 -7.64 0.84 6.13
N ALA A 39 -8.56 0.64 5.19
CA ALA A 39 -9.91 0.12 5.47
C ALA A 39 -9.91 -1.36 5.89
N ASP A 40 -8.85 -2.12 5.62
CA ASP A 40 -8.70 -3.50 6.05
C ASP A 40 -8.84 -3.69 7.56
N LEU A 41 -8.32 -2.74 8.35
CA LEU A 41 -8.43 -2.77 9.81
C LEU A 41 -9.91 -2.74 10.24
N PHE A 42 -10.70 -1.90 9.59
CA PHE A 42 -12.14 -1.78 9.83
C PHE A 42 -12.89 -3.02 9.34
N LEU A 43 -12.48 -3.56 8.19
CA LEU A 43 -13.07 -4.77 7.63
C LEU A 43 -12.83 -5.98 8.55
N MET A 44 -11.62 -6.14 9.07
CA MET A 44 -11.26 -7.21 10.01
C MET A 44 -12.04 -7.14 11.31
N ASP A 45 -12.22 -5.93 11.86
CA ASP A 45 -13.07 -5.69 13.04
C ASP A 45 -14.54 -6.06 12.75
N ALA A 46 -15.05 -5.70 11.56
CA ALA A 46 -16.44 -5.94 11.17
C ALA A 46 -16.78 -7.42 10.89
N ILE A 47 -15.86 -8.19 10.27
CA ILE A 47 -16.09 -9.60 9.91
C ILE A 47 -15.77 -10.58 11.03
N GLY A 48 -15.24 -10.10 12.17
CA GLY A 48 -14.92 -10.91 13.35
C GLY A 48 -13.59 -11.68 13.25
N GLY A 49 -12.68 -11.23 12.37
CA GLY A 49 -11.35 -11.82 12.19
C GLY A 49 -11.30 -13.08 11.31
N ILE A 50 -10.07 -13.42 10.86
CA ILE A 50 -9.78 -14.58 10.01
C ILE A 50 -8.63 -15.37 10.62
N SER A 51 -8.78 -16.69 10.78
CA SER A 51 -7.80 -17.58 11.44
C SER A 51 -6.40 -17.54 10.82
N ASP A 52 -6.30 -17.43 9.50
CA ASP A 52 -5.04 -17.37 8.73
C ASP A 52 -4.82 -15.96 8.12
N TYR A 53 -5.34 -14.90 8.76
CA TYR A 53 -5.27 -13.52 8.23
C TYR A 53 -3.89 -13.14 7.72
N GLN A 54 -2.83 -13.35 8.51
CA GLN A 54 -1.47 -12.94 8.16
C GLN A 54 -0.96 -13.56 6.85
N ARG A 55 -1.32 -14.82 6.56
CA ARG A 55 -0.93 -15.47 5.31
C ARG A 55 -1.76 -14.98 4.13
N LEU A 56 -3.05 -14.75 4.37
CA LEU A 56 -3.98 -14.25 3.36
C LEU A 56 -3.62 -12.83 2.93
N ASP A 57 -3.38 -11.96 3.91
CA ASP A 57 -2.95 -10.57 3.75
C ASP A 57 -1.67 -10.49 2.90
N LYS A 58 -0.64 -11.27 3.25
CA LYS A 58 0.61 -11.36 2.46
C LYS A 58 0.36 -11.76 1.00
N LEU A 59 -0.54 -12.72 0.75
CA LEU A 59 -0.86 -13.15 -0.62
C LEU A 59 -1.59 -12.03 -1.40
N CYS A 60 -2.52 -11.34 -0.74
CA CYS A 60 -3.23 -10.19 -1.28
C CYS A 60 -2.27 -9.03 -1.58
N ASP A 61 -1.33 -8.74 -0.69
CA ASP A 61 -0.27 -7.75 -0.87
C ASP A 61 0.60 -8.07 -2.08
N LEU A 62 1.02 -9.34 -2.23
CA LEU A 62 1.81 -9.77 -3.37
C LEU A 62 1.05 -9.64 -4.69
N ALA A 63 -0.23 -9.98 -4.71
CA ALA A 63 -1.09 -9.82 -5.88
C ALA A 63 -1.27 -8.33 -6.24
N TYR A 64 -1.46 -7.48 -5.23
CA TYR A 64 -1.60 -6.04 -5.37
C TYR A 64 -0.34 -5.38 -5.92
N ILE A 65 0.83 -5.63 -5.31
CA ILE A 65 2.10 -5.08 -5.78
C ILE A 65 2.47 -5.63 -7.17
N GLY A 66 2.06 -6.85 -7.49
CA GLY A 66 2.14 -7.42 -8.83
C GLY A 66 1.29 -6.67 -9.86
N ALA A 67 0.07 -6.25 -9.52
CA ALA A 67 -0.77 -5.43 -10.40
C ALA A 67 -0.12 -4.07 -10.71
N PHE A 68 0.51 -3.45 -9.71
CA PHE A 68 1.29 -2.22 -9.88
C PHE A 68 2.48 -2.45 -10.81
N LEU A 69 3.19 -3.56 -10.66
CA LEU A 69 4.29 -3.92 -11.54
C LEU A 69 3.84 -4.07 -13.00
N VAL A 70 2.71 -4.72 -13.25
CA VAL A 70 2.14 -4.88 -14.60
C VAL A 70 1.87 -3.51 -15.24
N VAL A 71 1.38 -2.55 -14.48
CA VAL A 71 1.15 -1.19 -14.97
C VAL A 71 2.47 -0.43 -15.17
N ALA A 72 3.40 -0.55 -14.22
CA ALA A 72 4.71 0.10 -14.30
C ALA A 72 5.56 -0.42 -15.47
N ALA A 73 5.41 -1.71 -15.81
CA ALA A 73 6.07 -2.32 -16.96
C ALA A 73 5.62 -1.71 -18.30
N ARG A 74 4.40 -1.14 -18.36
CA ARG A 74 3.87 -0.40 -19.53
C ARG A 74 4.47 1.01 -19.65
N TRP A 75 5.19 1.49 -18.65
CA TRP A 75 5.88 2.77 -18.71
C TRP A 75 7.16 2.70 -19.55
N SER A 76 7.75 3.86 -19.84
CA SER A 76 8.93 3.98 -20.69
C SER A 76 10.01 4.84 -20.01
N GLY A 77 11.27 4.58 -20.35
CA GLY A 77 12.42 5.31 -19.80
C GLY A 77 12.72 5.00 -18.33
N LEU A 78 13.19 6.02 -17.61
CA LEU A 78 13.62 5.92 -16.22
C LEU A 78 12.50 5.50 -15.25
N GLU A 79 11.26 5.92 -15.52
CA GLU A 79 10.08 5.59 -14.71
C GLU A 79 9.92 4.07 -14.55
N ARG A 80 10.06 3.33 -15.65
CA ARG A 80 9.99 1.87 -15.67
C ARG A 80 11.20 1.25 -14.97
N VAL A 81 12.41 1.70 -15.29
CA VAL A 81 13.63 1.11 -14.73
C VAL A 81 13.65 1.24 -13.20
N ILE A 82 13.33 2.43 -12.68
CA ILE A 82 13.27 2.67 -11.24
C ILE A 82 12.17 1.82 -10.60
N ALA A 83 10.98 1.72 -11.23
CA ALA A 83 9.91 0.88 -10.71
C ALA A 83 10.33 -0.61 -10.63
N LEU A 84 10.98 -1.15 -11.66
CA LEU A 84 11.47 -2.54 -11.67
C LEU A 84 12.54 -2.76 -10.59
N VAL A 85 13.48 -1.81 -10.44
CA VAL A 85 14.54 -1.90 -9.42
C VAL A 85 13.95 -1.84 -8.00
N LEU A 86 13.03 -0.91 -7.74
CA LEU A 86 12.37 -0.79 -6.43
C LEU A 86 11.51 -2.02 -6.11
N PHE A 87 10.82 -2.58 -7.10
CA PHE A 87 10.09 -3.83 -6.94
C PHE A 87 11.03 -4.97 -6.58
N ALA A 88 12.12 -5.15 -7.33
CA ALA A 88 13.12 -6.19 -7.03
C ALA A 88 13.72 -6.01 -5.63
N TYR A 89 14.04 -4.78 -5.25
CA TYR A 89 14.53 -4.43 -3.91
C TYR A 89 13.51 -4.82 -2.82
N ARG A 90 12.22 -4.51 -3.01
CA ARG A 90 11.14 -4.89 -2.07
C ARG A 90 10.97 -6.40 -1.96
N MET A 91 11.07 -7.13 -3.07
CA MET A 91 10.99 -8.61 -3.09
C MET A 91 12.16 -9.26 -2.37
N VAL A 92 13.38 -8.71 -2.51
CA VAL A 92 14.55 -9.19 -1.74
C VAL A 92 14.31 -9.05 -0.24
N GLY A 93 13.76 -7.91 0.20
CA GLY A 93 13.37 -7.71 1.60
C GLY A 93 12.35 -8.72 2.10
N GLU A 94 11.35 -9.05 1.27
CA GLU A 94 10.30 -10.01 1.62
C GLU A 94 10.82 -11.45 1.74
N VAL A 95 11.67 -11.86 0.79
CA VAL A 95 12.34 -13.17 0.85
C VAL A 95 13.30 -13.24 2.04
N ALA A 96 14.06 -12.17 2.31
CA ALA A 96 14.96 -12.11 3.45
C ALA A 96 14.20 -12.19 4.79
N PHE A 97 13.07 -11.49 4.90
CA PHE A 97 12.15 -11.60 6.04
C PHE A 97 11.61 -13.02 6.20
N GLU A 98 11.20 -13.68 5.12
CA GLU A 98 10.68 -15.05 5.18
C GLU A 98 11.73 -16.07 5.63
N LEU A 99 13.01 -15.84 5.30
CA LEU A 99 14.13 -16.70 5.71
C LEU A 99 14.58 -16.46 7.16
N THR A 100 14.49 -15.23 7.66
CA THR A 100 15.07 -14.83 8.96
C THR A 100 14.02 -14.60 10.05
N GLY A 101 12.79 -14.25 9.68
CA GLY A 101 11.73 -13.81 10.59
C GLY A 101 11.91 -12.38 11.14
N GLU A 102 12.95 -11.66 10.72
CA GLU A 102 13.33 -10.38 11.33
C GLU A 102 12.55 -9.21 10.75
N ARG A 103 11.60 -8.66 11.53
CA ARG A 103 10.77 -7.52 11.10
C ARG A 103 11.59 -6.27 10.75
N ALA A 104 12.78 -6.12 11.34
CA ALA A 104 13.70 -5.02 11.01
C ALA A 104 14.11 -5.01 9.53
N LEU A 105 14.08 -6.16 8.84
CA LEU A 105 14.34 -6.21 7.41
C LEU A 105 13.22 -5.54 6.61
N LEU A 106 11.96 -5.62 7.04
CA LEU A 106 10.87 -4.91 6.36
C LEU A 106 10.99 -3.39 6.50
N LEU A 107 11.56 -2.92 7.62
CA LEU A 107 11.91 -1.51 7.81
C LEU A 107 13.09 -1.10 6.90
N LEU A 108 14.11 -1.97 6.79
CA LEU A 108 15.27 -1.73 5.93
C LEU A 108 14.94 -1.80 4.44
N PHE A 109 13.93 -2.59 4.04
CA PHE A 109 13.43 -2.72 2.67
C PHE A 109 12.03 -2.10 2.55
N PRO A 110 11.91 -0.77 2.75
CA PRO A 110 10.65 -0.07 2.70
C PRO A 110 9.94 -0.27 1.36
N ASN A 111 8.60 -0.29 1.36
CA ASN A 111 7.80 -0.29 0.14
C ASN A 111 7.83 1.08 -0.59
N VAL A 112 9.03 1.56 -0.95
CA VAL A 112 9.21 2.79 -1.75
C VAL A 112 8.66 2.61 -3.16
N PHE A 113 8.53 1.36 -3.62
CA PHE A 113 7.91 1.02 -4.90
C PHE A 113 6.48 1.55 -5.03
N GLU A 114 5.64 1.33 -4.02
CA GLU A 114 4.25 1.80 -4.02
C GLU A 114 4.17 3.32 -4.12
N PHE A 115 4.94 4.03 -3.28
CA PHE A 115 5.01 5.48 -3.31
C PHE A 115 5.52 6.02 -4.66
N TRP A 116 6.55 5.38 -5.21
CA TRP A 116 7.06 5.71 -6.55
C TRP A 116 5.99 5.50 -7.61
N PHE A 117 5.24 4.40 -7.52
CA PHE A 117 4.17 4.10 -8.44
C PHE A 117 3.10 5.20 -8.44
N VAL A 118 2.62 5.59 -7.25
CA VAL A 118 1.64 6.67 -7.09
C VAL A 118 2.18 7.99 -7.65
N ALA A 119 3.43 8.35 -7.35
CA ALA A 119 4.04 9.59 -7.81
C ALA A 119 4.16 9.65 -9.34
N VAL A 120 4.59 8.56 -9.98
CA VAL A 120 4.68 8.47 -11.45
C VAL A 120 3.28 8.44 -12.07
N ALA A 121 2.34 7.71 -11.48
CA ALA A 121 0.96 7.66 -11.96
C ALA A 121 0.28 9.05 -11.89
N ALA A 122 0.46 9.78 -10.79
CA ALA A 122 -0.01 11.16 -10.62
C ALA A 122 0.62 12.07 -11.68
N ARG A 123 1.94 11.97 -11.85
CA ARG A 123 2.67 12.78 -12.83
C ARG A 123 2.19 12.52 -14.26
N ARG A 124 2.04 11.26 -14.68
CA ARG A 124 1.51 10.92 -16.00
C ARG A 124 0.06 11.39 -16.18
N HIS A 125 -0.73 11.41 -15.12
CA HIS A 125 -2.09 11.92 -15.14
C HIS A 125 -2.16 13.44 -15.33
N TYR A 126 -1.36 14.21 -14.58
CA TYR A 126 -1.38 15.68 -14.62
C TYR A 126 -0.47 16.29 -15.70
N ARG A 127 0.60 15.60 -16.12
CA ARG A 127 1.61 16.11 -17.08
C ARG A 127 2.17 14.98 -17.97
N PRO A 128 1.39 14.49 -18.96
CA PRO A 128 1.79 13.37 -19.81
C PRO A 128 3.00 13.65 -20.73
N GLU A 129 3.29 14.91 -21.05
CA GLU A 129 4.25 15.26 -22.12
C GLU A 129 5.72 15.39 -21.70
N ARG A 130 6.03 15.32 -20.39
CA ARG A 130 7.41 15.51 -19.93
C ARG A 130 8.05 14.17 -19.56
N ALA A 131 9.19 13.83 -20.14
CA ALA A 131 10.02 12.72 -19.65
C ALA A 131 10.53 13.04 -18.23
N LEU A 132 10.62 12.02 -17.37
CA LEU A 132 11.18 12.18 -16.02
C LEU A 132 12.70 12.37 -16.13
N THR A 133 13.25 13.37 -15.44
CA THR A 133 14.71 13.57 -15.35
C THR A 133 15.26 12.86 -14.11
N LEU A 134 16.53 12.46 -14.14
CA LEU A 134 17.22 11.84 -13.00
C LEU A 134 17.13 12.71 -11.73
N GLY A 135 17.29 14.02 -11.85
CA GLY A 135 17.20 14.93 -10.70
C GLY A 135 15.80 14.94 -10.06
N GLN A 136 14.74 14.95 -10.87
CA GLN A 136 13.36 14.88 -10.36
C GLN A 136 13.05 13.53 -9.72
N ALA A 137 13.56 12.44 -10.29
CA ALA A 137 13.44 11.11 -9.73
C ALA A 137 14.07 11.03 -8.33
N SER A 138 15.31 11.51 -8.20
CA SER A 138 16.03 11.49 -6.92
C SER A 138 15.32 12.33 -5.85
N VAL A 139 14.87 13.53 -6.20
CA VAL A 139 14.11 14.38 -5.26
C VAL A 139 12.82 13.71 -4.82
N ALA A 140 12.07 13.10 -5.75
CA ALA A 140 10.85 12.36 -5.42
C ALA A 140 11.16 11.18 -4.49
N LEU A 141 12.18 10.37 -4.77
CA LEU A 141 12.57 9.25 -3.93
C LEU A 141 12.96 9.69 -2.51
N VAL A 142 13.70 10.79 -2.38
CA VAL A 142 14.07 11.35 -1.08
C VAL A 142 12.83 11.81 -0.30
N ILE A 143 11.90 12.51 -0.96
CA ILE A 143 10.64 12.96 -0.32
C ILE A 143 9.81 11.75 0.14
N LEU A 144 9.70 10.71 -0.69
CA LEU A 144 8.94 9.51 -0.38
C LEU A 144 9.58 8.73 0.77
N LEU A 145 10.91 8.61 0.78
CA LEU A 145 11.64 7.96 1.86
C LEU A 145 11.40 8.69 3.18
N VAL A 146 11.57 10.02 3.21
CA VAL A 146 11.33 10.84 4.40
C VAL A 146 9.87 10.76 4.84
N GLY A 147 8.92 10.78 3.90
CA GLY A 147 7.49 10.63 4.19
C GLY A 147 7.16 9.29 4.85
N LYS A 148 7.78 8.20 4.39
CA LYS A 148 7.61 6.86 4.99
C LYS A 148 8.21 6.78 6.39
N GLU A 149 9.44 7.26 6.57
CA GLU A 149 10.07 7.29 7.90
C GLU A 149 9.26 8.12 8.89
N ALA A 150 8.68 9.25 8.43
CA ALA A 150 7.76 10.04 9.25
C ALA A 150 6.49 9.25 9.60
N GLN A 151 5.89 8.52 8.65
CA GLN A 151 4.73 7.67 8.91
C GLN A 151 5.03 6.58 9.95
N GLU A 152 6.17 5.88 9.81
CA GLU A 152 6.60 4.86 10.79
C GLU A 152 6.88 5.47 12.16
N TYR A 153 7.49 6.66 12.19
CA TYR A 153 7.70 7.43 13.43
C TYR A 153 6.38 7.79 14.10
N PHE A 154 5.38 8.29 13.37
CA PHE A 154 4.05 8.60 13.94
C PHE A 154 3.35 7.34 14.47
N LEU A 155 3.52 6.20 13.79
CA LEU A 155 2.97 4.92 14.24
C LEU A 155 3.67 4.38 15.51
N HIS A 156 4.97 4.61 15.68
CA HIS A 156 5.75 4.09 16.82
C HIS A 156 5.84 5.03 18.02
N VAL A 157 5.97 6.34 17.80
CA VAL A 157 6.15 7.30 18.91
C VAL A 157 4.87 7.54 19.68
N ASP A 158 3.72 7.39 19.04
CA ASP A 158 2.51 7.96 19.58
C ASP A 158 1.49 6.93 20.08
N ARG A 159 1.61 5.61 19.77
CA ARG A 159 0.54 4.61 20.02
C ARG A 159 -0.86 5.19 19.70
N PHE A 160 -0.94 6.12 18.74
CA PHE A 160 -2.12 6.98 18.58
C PHE A 160 -3.31 6.16 18.09
N LEU A 161 -3.03 5.06 17.38
CA LEU A 161 -4.02 4.10 16.93
C LEU A 161 -4.47 3.08 17.99
N ASP A 162 -3.76 2.93 19.12
CA ASP A 162 -4.26 2.11 20.24
C ASP A 162 -5.44 2.80 20.96
N GLN A 163 -5.56 4.13 20.84
CA GLN A 163 -6.69 4.89 21.39
C GLN A 163 -7.85 5.07 20.40
N PHE A 164 -7.60 4.93 19.09
CA PHE A 164 -8.63 4.93 18.07
C PHE A 164 -9.00 3.49 17.71
N SER A 165 -9.83 2.86 18.55
CA SER A 165 -10.79 1.90 18.01
C SER A 165 -11.44 2.56 16.80
N ALA A 166 -11.35 1.91 15.64
CA ALA A 166 -11.92 2.35 14.37
C ALA A 166 -13.35 2.93 14.51
N MET A 167 -14.13 2.35 15.42
CA MET A 167 -15.48 2.81 15.78
C MET A 167 -15.51 4.15 16.55
N GLY A 168 -14.53 4.43 17.39
CA GLY A 168 -14.39 5.69 18.12
C GLY A 168 -14.02 6.88 17.24
N ALA A 169 -13.21 6.67 16.20
CA ALA A 169 -12.88 7.71 15.21
C ALA A 169 -14.10 8.12 14.38
N LEU A 170 -14.86 7.12 13.89
CA LEU A 170 -16.09 7.33 13.13
C LEU A 170 -17.19 7.97 13.99
N GLN A 171 -17.34 7.56 15.25
CA GLN A 171 -18.24 8.22 16.19
C GLN A 171 -17.80 9.64 16.51
N GLY A 172 -16.51 9.91 16.69
CA GLY A 172 -15.99 11.27 16.94
C GLY A 172 -16.25 12.21 15.77
N VAL A 173 -16.00 11.77 14.53
CA VAL A 173 -16.29 12.55 13.32
C VAL A 173 -17.81 12.72 13.13
N TRP A 174 -18.59 11.67 13.37
CA TRP A 174 -20.06 11.75 13.34
C TRP A 174 -20.62 12.70 14.41
N HIS A 175 -20.03 12.75 15.60
CA HIS A 175 -20.45 13.65 16.68
C HIS A 175 -20.06 15.11 16.40
N THR A 176 -18.92 15.32 15.74
CA THR A 176 -18.43 16.64 15.35
C THR A 176 -19.20 17.23 14.17
N ILE A 177 -19.68 16.37 13.25
CA ILE A 177 -20.50 16.78 12.10
C ILE A 177 -22.01 16.77 12.43
N GLY A 178 -22.45 15.86 13.31
CA GLY A 178 -23.85 15.61 13.66
C GLY A 178 -24.41 16.47 14.79
N GLY A 179 -23.57 17.17 15.54
CA GLY A 179 -24.01 18.24 16.45
C GLY A 179 -25.20 17.89 17.34
N ARG A 180 -25.17 16.73 18.01
CA ARG A 180 -25.95 16.42 19.22
C ARG A 180 -25.18 15.44 20.07
#